data_AF-A0A537CJ77-F1
#
_entry.id   AF-A0A537CJ77-F1
#
_cell.length_a   1.000
_cell.length_b   1.000
_cell.length_c   1.000
_cell.angle_alpha   90.00
_cell.angle_beta   90.00
_cell.angle_gamma   90.00
#
_symmetry.space_group_name_H-M   'P 1'
#
loop_
_entity.id
_entity.type
_entity.pdbx_description
1 polymer ?
#
loop_
_entity_poly.entity_id
_entity_poly.type
_entity_poly.pdbx_seq_one_letter_code
_entity_poly.pdbx_strand_id
1 'polypeptide(L)'
;SSALAGTGSVSIKCTKGSSGITIDLDAGAHVSGTQRRLQGATVTTDFLNYGITQPATTSPWTSCAGSTVWGSTVGGSVYTPTGVTWSAAAAQAFTVCGSVPAAQNISAQSYSDTVTVTVNF
;
A
#
# COMPACT_ATOMS: atom_id res chain seq x y z
N SER A 1 -23.84 2.09 3.02
CA SER A 1 -22.78 1.12 2.68
C SER A 1 -21.44 1.71 3.11
N SER A 2 -20.54 0.92 3.69
CA SER A 2 -19.20 1.35 4.11
C SER A 2 -18.14 0.88 3.12
N ALA A 3 -16.97 1.53 3.09
CA ALA A 3 -15.83 1.09 2.30
C ALA A 3 -15.40 -0.34 2.70
N LEU A 4 -14.95 -1.13 1.73
CA LEU A 4 -14.32 -2.43 1.99
C LEU A 4 -12.86 -2.16 2.38
N ALA A 5 -12.44 -2.70 3.53
CA ALA A 5 -11.06 -2.59 4.01
C ALA A 5 -10.30 -3.91 3.77
N GLY A 6 -9.00 -3.80 3.53
CA GLY A 6 -8.07 -4.92 3.42
C GLY A 6 -6.76 -4.61 4.13
N THR A 7 -6.12 -5.63 4.70
CA THR A 7 -4.83 -5.49 5.37
C THR A 7 -3.81 -6.44 4.75
N GLY A 8 -2.58 -5.94 4.60
CA GLY A 8 -1.41 -6.72 4.19
C GLY A 8 -0.17 -6.24 4.92
N SER A 9 1.01 -6.73 4.53
CA SER A 9 2.27 -6.27 5.13
C SER A 9 3.44 -6.34 4.18
N VAL A 10 4.32 -5.34 4.22
CA VAL A 10 5.66 -5.40 3.66
C VAL A 10 6.62 -5.84 4.78
N SER A 11 7.24 -7.02 4.63
CA SER A 11 8.20 -7.54 5.60
C SER A 11 9.63 -7.39 5.09
N ILE A 12 10.46 -6.66 5.85
CA ILE A 12 11.83 -6.31 5.45
C ILE A 12 12.82 -6.83 6.49
N LYS A 13 13.91 -7.45 6.02
CA LYS A 13 15.10 -7.76 6.81
C LYS A 13 16.26 -6.93 6.29
N CYS A 14 16.90 -6.20 7.19
CA CYS A 14 18.10 -5.42 6.88
C CYS A 14 19.24 -5.83 7.81
N THR A 15 20.49 -5.61 7.43
CA THR A 15 21.61 -5.83 8.33
C THR A 15 21.58 -4.82 9.50
N LYS A 16 22.26 -5.17 10.60
CA LYS A 16 22.36 -4.28 11.75
C LYS A 16 23.09 -3.00 11.34
N GLY A 17 22.48 -1.84 11.59
CA GLY A 17 23.06 -0.52 11.29
C GLY A 17 22.56 0.13 10.01
N SER A 18 21.67 -0.52 9.23
CA SER A 18 20.98 0.16 8.12
C SER A 18 20.20 1.38 8.64
N SER A 19 20.33 2.50 7.94
CA SER A 19 19.73 3.78 8.31
C SER A 19 19.26 4.49 7.05
N GLY A 20 18.19 5.28 7.13
CA GLY A 20 17.66 5.98 5.95
C GLY A 20 16.81 5.10 5.02
N ILE A 21 16.36 3.94 5.51
CA ILE A 21 15.48 3.05 4.74
C ILE A 21 14.18 3.79 4.41
N THR A 22 13.75 3.68 3.16
CA THR A 22 12.47 4.20 2.69
C THR A 22 11.72 3.13 1.92
N ILE A 23 10.39 3.18 2.01
CA ILE A 23 9.49 2.25 1.33
C ILE A 23 8.49 3.08 0.53
N ASP A 24 8.50 2.93 -0.79
CA ASP A 24 7.54 3.58 -1.67
C ASP A 24 6.69 2.55 -2.41
N LEU A 25 5.45 2.95 -2.71
CA LEU A 25 4.49 2.15 -3.46
C LEU A 25 4.11 2.90 -4.74
N ASP A 26 4.26 2.28 -5.89
CA ASP A 26 3.90 2.91 -7.17
C ASP A 26 2.38 3.05 -7.34
N ALA A 27 1.95 3.55 -8.50
CA ALA A 27 0.55 3.81 -8.77
C ALA A 27 -0.26 2.57 -9.21
N GLY A 28 0.39 1.41 -9.33
CA GLY A 28 -0.16 0.22 -9.95
C GLY A 28 -0.23 0.30 -11.47
N ALA A 29 -0.64 -0.80 -12.11
CA ALA A 29 -0.64 -0.97 -13.56
C ALA A 29 -1.76 -0.20 -14.27
N HIS A 30 -2.83 0.15 -13.55
CA HIS A 30 -4.05 0.71 -14.14
C HIS A 30 -4.41 2.10 -13.61
N VAL A 31 -3.44 2.87 -13.11
CA VAL A 31 -3.66 4.24 -12.60
C VAL A 31 -4.43 5.13 -13.59
N SER A 32 -5.27 6.03 -13.07
CA SER A 32 -5.80 7.19 -13.81
C SER A 32 -5.46 8.47 -13.06
N GLY A 33 -4.55 9.27 -13.60
CA GLY A 33 -3.99 10.42 -12.88
C GLY A 33 -3.24 9.95 -11.64
N THR A 34 -3.78 10.25 -10.44
CA THR A 34 -3.26 9.77 -9.15
C THR A 34 -4.12 8.69 -8.51
N GLN A 35 -5.24 8.29 -9.13
CA GLN A 35 -6.15 7.30 -8.58
C GLN A 35 -5.72 5.89 -9.01
N ARG A 36 -5.36 5.04 -8.03
CA ARG A 36 -5.13 3.61 -8.29
C ARG A 36 -6.45 2.91 -8.63
N ARG A 37 -6.40 1.95 -9.56
CA ARG A 37 -7.60 1.22 -10.03
C ARG A 37 -7.30 -0.26 -10.19
N LEU A 38 -8.25 -1.09 -9.78
CA LEU A 38 -8.27 -2.52 -10.07
C LEU A 38 -8.99 -2.72 -11.40
N GLN A 39 -8.47 -3.56 -12.29
CA GLN A 39 -9.11 -3.91 -13.55
C GLN A 39 -9.99 -5.15 -13.40
N GLY A 40 -11.17 -5.15 -14.01
CA GLY A 40 -12.06 -6.30 -14.07
C GLY A 40 -11.48 -7.45 -14.90
N ALA A 41 -11.61 -8.68 -14.40
CA ALA A 41 -11.06 -9.87 -15.05
C ALA A 41 -11.78 -10.27 -16.36
N THR A 42 -13.08 -9.97 -16.49
CA THR A 42 -13.91 -10.33 -17.65
C THR A 42 -14.25 -9.10 -18.49
N VAL A 43 -14.80 -8.06 -17.86
CA VAL A 43 -15.04 -6.76 -18.48
C VAL A 43 -13.84 -5.87 -18.15
N THR A 44 -12.82 -5.90 -19.00
CA THR A 44 -11.53 -5.22 -18.76
C THR A 44 -11.59 -3.69 -18.88
N THR A 45 -12.72 -3.16 -19.32
CA THR A 45 -13.02 -1.71 -19.30
C THR A 45 -13.59 -1.24 -17.97
N ASP A 46 -14.03 -2.17 -17.11
CA ASP A 46 -14.48 -1.84 -15.76
C ASP A 46 -13.27 -1.66 -14.85
N PHE A 47 -13.24 -0.53 -14.16
CA PHE A 47 -12.20 -0.18 -13.21
C PHE A 47 -12.80 0.16 -11.85
N LEU A 48 -12.26 -0.45 -10.80
CA LEU A 48 -12.65 -0.22 -9.42
C LEU A 48 -11.57 0.60 -8.72
N ASN A 49 -11.90 1.80 -8.25
CA ASN A 49 -10.98 2.65 -7.50
C ASN A 49 -10.64 2.00 -6.16
N TYR A 50 -9.37 2.12 -5.77
CA TYR A 50 -8.89 1.71 -4.45
C TYR A 50 -7.81 2.66 -3.92
N GLY A 51 -7.56 2.62 -2.63
CA GLY A 51 -6.51 3.38 -1.96
C GLY A 51 -5.62 2.48 -1.12
N ILE A 52 -4.38 2.92 -0.90
CA ILE A 52 -3.48 2.34 0.08
C ILE A 52 -2.98 3.48 0.97
N THR A 53 -3.16 3.35 2.27
CA THR A 53 -2.61 4.28 3.27
C THR A 53 -1.48 3.65 4.07
N GLN A 54 -0.63 4.51 4.62
CA GLN A 54 0.37 4.16 5.61
C GLN A 54 -0.32 3.73 6.92
N PRO A 55 0.32 2.88 7.73
CA PRO A 55 -0.22 2.48 9.01
C PRO A 55 -0.22 3.64 10.02
N ALA A 56 -0.79 3.40 11.21
CA ALA A 56 -1.03 4.44 12.21
C ALA A 56 0.23 5.22 12.64
N THR A 57 1.37 4.54 12.66
CA THR A 57 2.67 5.17 12.95
C THR A 57 3.74 4.56 12.05
N THR A 58 4.92 5.17 12.04
CA THR A 58 6.06 4.70 11.24
C THR A 58 6.83 3.53 11.89
N SER A 59 6.36 3.01 13.02
CA SER A 59 6.95 1.83 13.68
C SER A 59 6.44 0.52 13.04
N PRO A 60 7.21 -0.58 13.14
CA PRO A 60 6.74 -1.91 12.71
C PRO A 60 5.52 -2.37 13.50
N TRP A 61 4.72 -3.29 12.91
CA TRP A 61 3.59 -3.98 13.55
C TRP A 61 2.43 -3.08 13.99
N THR A 62 2.26 -1.95 13.31
CA THR A 62 1.24 -0.94 13.61
C THR A 62 -0.05 -1.19 12.83
N SER A 63 -1.20 -0.80 13.39
CA SER A 63 -2.51 -1.06 12.80
C SER A 63 -2.88 -0.07 11.69
N CYS A 64 -3.95 -0.37 10.95
CA CYS A 64 -4.51 0.50 9.92
C CYS A 64 -5.42 1.59 10.48
N ALA A 65 -4.84 2.49 11.26
CA ALA A 65 -5.50 3.72 11.72
C ALA A 65 -4.88 5.00 11.12
N GLY A 66 -3.95 4.85 10.17
CA GLY A 66 -3.33 5.97 9.45
C GLY A 66 -4.19 6.47 8.29
N SER A 67 -4.02 7.74 7.93
CA SER A 67 -4.75 8.42 6.85
C SER A 67 -3.86 8.88 5.70
N THR A 68 -2.53 8.84 5.87
CA THR A 68 -1.57 9.24 4.84
C THR A 68 -1.61 8.27 3.66
N VAL A 69 -1.91 8.75 2.46
CA VAL A 69 -1.80 7.94 1.23
C VAL A 69 -0.35 7.51 1.05
N TRP A 70 -0.13 6.22 0.81
CA TRP A 70 1.20 5.66 0.61
C TRP A 70 1.52 5.61 -0.88
N GLY A 71 2.56 6.33 -1.32
CA GLY A 71 3.04 6.31 -2.70
C GLY A 71 3.31 7.70 -3.26
N SER A 72 4.55 8.00 -3.63
CA SER A 72 4.91 9.31 -4.20
C SER A 72 4.26 9.59 -5.56
N THR A 73 4.02 8.54 -6.36
CA THR A 73 3.45 8.63 -7.71
C THR A 73 1.94 8.83 -7.73
N VAL A 74 1.27 8.76 -6.57
CA VAL A 74 -0.18 8.96 -6.42
C VAL A 74 -0.52 10.18 -5.57
N GLY A 75 0.43 11.11 -5.42
CA GLY A 75 0.28 12.31 -4.58
C GLY A 75 0.26 12.01 -3.08
N GLY A 76 0.66 10.81 -2.68
CA GLY A 76 0.89 10.42 -1.30
C GLY A 76 2.35 10.63 -0.88
N SER A 77 2.73 10.00 0.23
CA SER A 77 4.07 10.10 0.80
C SER A 77 4.81 8.77 0.75
N VAL A 78 6.12 8.87 0.57
CA VAL A 78 7.07 7.79 0.87
C VAL A 78 7.00 7.47 2.36
N TYR A 79 7.08 6.19 2.72
CA TYR A 79 7.11 5.75 4.11
C TYR A 79 8.54 5.64 4.61
N THR A 80 8.85 6.31 5.72
CA THR A 80 10.16 6.26 6.37
C THR A 80 9.99 5.59 7.73
N PRO A 81 10.38 4.31 7.88
CA PRO A 81 10.30 3.60 9.14
C PRO A 81 11.07 4.32 10.26
N THR A 82 10.51 4.35 11.46
CA THR A 82 11.19 4.88 12.66
C THR A 82 11.13 3.88 13.81
N GLY A 83 12.03 4.03 14.80
CA GLY A 83 12.07 3.15 15.97
C GLY A 83 12.42 1.69 15.64
N VAL A 84 13.00 1.42 14.46
CA VAL A 84 13.29 0.06 14.00
C VAL A 84 14.67 -0.38 14.47
N THR A 85 14.74 -1.56 15.08
CA THR A 85 16.01 -2.26 15.30
C THR A 85 16.23 -3.27 14.18
N TRP A 86 17.01 -2.86 13.17
CA TRP A 86 17.30 -3.70 12.01
C TRP A 86 18.22 -4.87 12.37
N SER A 87 17.91 -6.05 11.85
CA SER A 87 18.68 -7.26 12.04
C SER A 87 18.39 -8.25 10.92
N ALA A 88 19.42 -8.99 10.49
CA ALA A 88 19.24 -10.09 9.54
C ALA A 88 18.45 -11.26 10.16
N ALA A 89 18.40 -11.35 11.49
CA ALA A 89 17.73 -12.43 12.20
C ALA A 89 16.20 -12.24 12.29
N ALA A 90 15.69 -11.00 12.25
CA ALA A 90 14.28 -10.70 12.48
C ALA A 90 13.74 -9.74 11.42
N ALA A 91 12.65 -10.13 10.75
CA ALA A 91 11.93 -9.26 9.84
C ALA A 91 11.14 -8.21 10.61
N GLN A 92 11.01 -7.03 10.02
CA GLN A 92 10.16 -5.96 10.49
C GLN A 92 9.03 -5.80 9.49
N ALA A 93 7.78 -5.90 9.96
CA ALA A 93 6.62 -5.78 9.09
C ALA A 93 5.96 -4.41 9.22
N PHE A 94 5.63 -3.83 8.07
CA PHE A 94 4.91 -2.58 7.96
C PHE A 94 3.56 -2.85 7.31
N THR A 95 2.49 -2.58 8.04
CA THR A 95 1.13 -2.92 7.61
C THR A 95 0.70 -2.05 6.44
N VAL A 96 0.19 -2.68 5.39
CA VAL A 96 -0.37 -2.03 4.20
C VAL A 96 -1.88 -1.95 4.38
N CYS A 97 -2.42 -0.73 4.29
CA CYS A 97 -3.82 -0.46 4.62
C CYS A 97 -4.61 -0.16 3.35
N GLY A 98 -5.25 -1.20 2.80
CA GLY A 98 -6.04 -1.11 1.57
C GLY A 98 -7.49 -0.72 1.84
N SER A 99 -8.09 0.04 0.91
CA SER A 99 -9.52 0.33 0.94
C SER A 99 -10.10 0.44 -0.46
N VAL A 100 -11.35 0.01 -0.61
CA VAL A 100 -12.18 0.21 -1.80
C VAL A 100 -13.41 1.04 -1.40
N PRO A 101 -13.58 2.27 -1.93
CA PRO A 101 -14.75 3.08 -1.65
C PRO A 101 -16.06 2.37 -2.03
N ALA A 102 -17.09 2.55 -1.20
CA ALA A 102 -18.42 2.03 -1.46
C ALA A 102 -19.09 2.72 -2.65
N ALA A 103 -20.18 2.12 -3.14
CA ALA A 103 -21.08 2.70 -4.14
C ALA A 103 -20.44 2.99 -5.51
N GLN A 104 -19.44 2.21 -5.92
CA GLN A 104 -18.94 2.21 -7.29
C GLN A 104 -19.87 1.35 -8.17
N ASN A 105 -20.34 1.91 -9.29
CA ASN A 105 -21.28 1.25 -10.20
C ASN A 105 -20.54 0.55 -11.34
N ILE A 106 -20.20 -0.72 -11.14
CA ILE A 106 -19.46 -1.57 -12.09
C ILE A 106 -19.98 -3.02 -12.02
N SER A 107 -19.66 -3.84 -13.02
CA SER A 107 -20.14 -5.23 -13.07
C SER A 107 -19.59 -6.09 -11.92
N ALA A 108 -20.36 -7.10 -11.51
CA ALA A 108 -19.94 -8.06 -10.51
C ALA A 108 -18.95 -9.07 -11.13
N GLN A 109 -17.68 -8.95 -10.76
CA GLN A 109 -16.58 -9.79 -11.23
C GLN A 109 -15.38 -9.68 -10.27
N SER A 110 -14.31 -10.43 -10.53
CA SER A 110 -13.03 -10.25 -9.85
C SER A 110 -12.30 -9.02 -10.40
N TYR A 111 -11.63 -8.29 -9.51
CA TYR A 111 -10.85 -7.10 -9.84
C TYR A 111 -9.44 -7.24 -9.27
N SER A 112 -8.41 -6.88 -10.06
CA SER A 112 -7.01 -6.97 -9.65
C SER A 112 -6.17 -5.80 -10.16
N ASP A 113 -5.10 -5.48 -9.43
CA ASP A 113 -4.02 -4.58 -9.83
C ASP A 113 -2.70 -5.11 -9.24
N THR A 114 -1.57 -4.69 -9.79
CA THR A 114 -0.23 -4.99 -9.26
C THR A 114 0.47 -3.70 -8.89
N VAL A 115 0.80 -3.53 -7.62
CA VAL A 115 1.56 -2.39 -7.09
C VAL A 115 2.98 -2.83 -6.79
N THR A 116 3.96 -2.10 -7.30
CA THR A 116 5.38 -2.35 -7.02
C THR A 116 5.79 -1.69 -5.72
N VAL A 117 6.50 -2.43 -4.87
CA VAL A 117 7.14 -1.90 -3.66
C VAL A 117 8.61 -1.65 -3.93
N THR A 118 9.05 -0.40 -3.78
CA THR A 118 10.46 -0.02 -3.88
C THR A 118 11.00 0.24 -2.48
N VAL A 119 12.06 -0.48 -2.10
CA VAL A 119 12.77 -0.29 -0.84
C VAL A 119 14.15 0.27 -1.15
N ASN A 120 14.46 1.45 -0.60
CA ASN A 120 15.81 2.01 -0.64
C ASN A 120 16.48 1.80 0.73
N PHE A 121 17.79 1.53 0.73
CA PHE A 121 18.59 1.18 1.91
C PHE A 121 19.69 2.21 2.16
#